data_AF-A0A2N9IH08-F1
#
_entry.id   AF-A0A2N9IH08-F1
#
_cell.length_a   1.000
_cell.length_b   1.000
_cell.length_c   1.000
_cell.angle_alpha   90.00
_cell.angle_beta   90.00
_cell.angle_gamma   90.00
#
_symmetry.space_group_name_H-M   'P 1'
#
loop_
_entity.id
_entity.type
_entity.pdbx_description
1 polymer ?
#
loop_
_entity_poly.entity_id
_entity_poly.type
_entity_poly.pdbx_seq_one_letter_code
_entity_poly.pdbx_strand_id
1 'polypeptide(L)'
;MLVCWLPETPDTIPENASHRVGIGAFVMNSQREVLVVQEKNGAFKGQGVWKFPTGVANEGEDICTAAIREVKEETGIEAEFVEVLAFR
;
A
#
# COMPACT_ATOMS: atom_id res chain seq x y z
N MET A 1 7.96 -21.28 12.48
CA MET A 1 8.38 -22.59 11.94
C MET A 1 9.91 -22.63 12.07
N LEU A 2 10.50 -23.70 12.58
CA LEU A 2 11.95 -23.82 12.70
C LEU A 2 12.48 -24.61 11.49
N VAL A 3 13.58 -24.16 10.90
CA VAL A 3 14.22 -24.80 9.74
C VAL A 3 15.74 -24.69 9.86
N CYS A 4 16.47 -25.70 9.37
CA CYS A 4 17.93 -25.75 9.39
C CYS A 4 18.44 -26.29 8.06
N TRP A 5 19.35 -25.56 7.41
CA TRP A 5 20.04 -26.01 6.20
C TRP A 5 21.20 -26.93 6.59
N LEU A 6 21.03 -28.23 6.38
CA LEU A 6 22.03 -29.26 6.72
C LEU A 6 23.18 -29.43 5.70
N PRO A 7 23.00 -29.15 4.38
CA PRO A 7 24.10 -29.29 3.43
C PRO A 7 25.23 -28.28 3.65
N GLU A 8 26.46 -28.64 3.24
CA GLU A 8 27.61 -27.70 3.17
C GLU A 8 27.53 -26.73 1.98
N THR A 9 26.49 -26.82 1.17
CA THR A 9 26.22 -25.87 0.08
C THR A 9 25.63 -24.58 0.64
N PRO A 10 25.69 -23.46 -0.11
CA PRO A 10 25.07 -22.21 0.31
C PRO A 10 23.61 -22.40 0.71
N ASP A 11 23.22 -21.78 1.83
CA ASP A 11 21.85 -21.80 2.33
C ASP A 11 20.94 -21.06 1.33
N THR A 12 19.89 -21.73 0.85
CA THR A 12 18.89 -21.14 -0.05
C THR A 12 17.56 -20.89 0.65
N ILE A 13 17.47 -21.08 1.97
CA ILE A 13 16.29 -20.73 2.75
C ILE A 13 16.17 -19.21 2.73
N PRO A 14 15.02 -18.66 2.30
CA PRO A 14 14.82 -17.23 2.31
C PRO A 14 14.80 -16.72 3.75
N GLU A 15 15.32 -15.51 3.96
CA GLU A 15 15.16 -14.81 5.23
C GLU A 15 13.68 -14.58 5.53
N ASN A 16 13.36 -14.42 6.82
CA ASN A 16 12.02 -14.06 7.25
C ASN A 16 11.63 -12.68 6.69
N ALA A 17 10.34 -12.46 6.47
CA ALA A 17 9.81 -11.18 6.03
C ALA A 17 10.24 -10.04 6.99
N SER A 18 10.91 -9.03 6.44
CA SER A 18 11.51 -7.93 7.21
C SER A 18 10.74 -6.62 7.13
N HIS A 19 9.83 -6.47 6.14
CA HIS A 19 9.15 -5.23 5.84
C HIS A 19 7.64 -5.41 5.74
N ARG A 20 6.90 -4.35 6.07
CA ARG A 20 5.51 -4.17 5.67
C ARG A 20 5.48 -3.21 4.49
N VAL A 21 4.95 -3.66 3.35
CA VAL A 21 4.88 -2.84 2.14
C VAL A 21 3.58 -2.03 2.18
N GLY A 22 3.72 -0.70 2.23
CA GLY A 22 2.60 0.23 2.21
C GLY A 22 2.51 0.97 0.86
N ILE A 23 1.31 1.40 0.51
CA ILE A 23 1.04 2.24 -0.66
C ILE A 23 0.38 3.56 -0.26
N GLY A 24 0.56 4.57 -1.10
CA GLY A 24 -0.23 5.79 -1.09
C GLY A 24 -0.65 6.12 -2.51
N ALA A 25 -1.93 6.41 -2.71
CA ALA A 25 -2.51 6.60 -4.03
C ALA A 25 -2.67 8.09 -4.35
N PHE A 26 -1.96 8.57 -5.37
CA PHE A 26 -2.14 9.91 -5.93
C PHE A 26 -3.10 9.82 -7.11
N VAL A 27 -4.39 10.06 -6.86
CA VAL A 27 -5.44 9.97 -7.89
C VAL A 27 -5.85 11.38 -8.31
N MET A 28 -5.71 11.69 -9.60
CA MET A 28 -6.02 13.00 -10.16
C MET A 28 -7.12 12.88 -11.23
N ASN A 29 -8.08 13.82 -11.19
CA ASN A 29 -9.12 13.91 -12.22
C ASN A 29 -8.68 14.82 -13.40
N SER A 30 -9.53 14.92 -14.43
CA SER A 30 -9.27 15.77 -15.61
C SER A 30 -9.19 17.28 -15.31
N GLN A 31 -9.69 17.71 -14.16
CA GLN A 31 -9.65 19.10 -13.70
C GLN A 31 -8.43 19.40 -12.83
N ARG A 32 -7.50 18.45 -12.68
CA ARG A 32 -6.31 18.53 -11.82
C ARG A 32 -6.63 18.62 -10.32
N GLU A 33 -7.78 18.12 -9.91
CA GLU A 33 -8.11 17.94 -8.51
C GLU A 33 -7.61 16.56 -8.04
N VAL A 34 -7.22 16.46 -6.77
CA VAL A 34 -6.65 15.24 -6.19
C VAL A 34 -7.61 14.64 -5.19
N LEU A 35 -7.81 13.33 -5.27
CA LEU A 35 -8.61 12.58 -4.31
C LEU A 35 -7.92 12.52 -2.95
N VAL A 36 -8.66 12.86 -1.91
CA VAL A 36 -8.19 12.85 -0.52
C VAL A 36 -9.27 12.29 0.40
N VAL A 37 -8.85 11.73 1.53
CA VAL A 37 -9.72 11.15 2.55
C VAL A 37 -9.49 11.82 3.91
N GLN A 38 -10.52 11.74 4.76
CA GLN A 38 -10.47 12.13 6.17
C GLN A 38 -10.91 10.98 7.05
N GLU A 39 -10.19 10.80 8.17
CA GLU A 39 -10.52 9.78 9.15
C GLU A 39 -11.82 10.14 9.88
N LYS A 40 -12.79 9.22 9.84
CA LYS A 40 -14.06 9.38 10.59
C LYS A 40 -13.89 9.13 12.09
N ASN A 41 -12.86 8.40 12.49
CA ASN A 41 -12.54 7.96 13.85
C ASN A 41 -11.02 7.97 14.07
N GLY A 42 -10.57 7.96 15.33
CA GLY A 42 -9.15 7.98 15.66
C GLY A 42 -8.63 9.38 15.98
N ALA A 43 -7.30 9.51 16.05
CA ALA A 43 -6.64 10.74 16.51
C ALA A 43 -6.96 11.94 15.62
N PHE A 44 -7.07 11.74 14.29
CA PHE A 44 -7.28 12.84 13.33
C PHE A 44 -8.75 13.22 13.10
N LYS A 45 -9.69 12.58 13.81
CA LYS A 45 -11.12 12.87 13.68
C LYS A 45 -11.40 14.35 13.97
N GLY A 46 -12.07 15.02 13.02
CA GLY A 46 -12.51 16.41 13.19
C GLY A 46 -11.37 17.44 13.16
N GLN A 47 -10.13 17.03 12.88
CA GLN A 47 -8.99 17.95 12.79
C GLN A 47 -8.82 18.59 11.40
N GLY A 48 -9.65 18.22 10.42
CA GLY A 48 -9.56 18.75 9.06
C GLY A 48 -8.35 18.24 8.26
N VAL A 49 -7.68 17.18 8.72
CA VAL A 49 -6.47 16.63 8.08
C VAL A 49 -6.86 15.76 6.88
N TRP A 50 -6.57 16.26 5.68
CA TRP A 50 -6.74 15.53 4.43
C TRP A 50 -5.46 14.79 4.07
N LYS A 51 -5.58 13.50 3.75
CA LYS A 51 -4.48 12.64 3.32
C LYS A 51 -4.83 11.92 2.03
N PHE A 52 -3.83 11.40 1.33
CA PHE A 52 -4.07 10.47 0.23
C PHE A 52 -4.71 9.18 0.74
N PRO A 53 -5.48 8.46 -0.09
CA PRO A 53 -5.82 7.08 0.20
C PRO A 53 -4.55 6.26 0.38
N THR A 54 -4.50 5.44 1.42
CA THR A 54 -3.30 4.66 1.76
C THR A 54 -3.67 3.30 2.30
N GLY A 55 -2.82 2.32 2.09
CA GLY A 55 -3.04 0.98 2.64
C GLY A 55 -1.81 0.12 2.62
N VAL A 56 -2.01 -1.17 2.85
CA VAL A 56 -0.94 -2.17 2.95
C VAL A 56 -1.15 -3.22 1.87
N ALA A 57 -0.09 -3.56 1.16
CA ALA A 57 -0.13 -4.67 0.21
C ALA A 57 -0.18 -5.99 0.99
N ASN A 58 -1.06 -6.89 0.58
CA ASN A 58 -1.12 -8.24 1.14
C ASN A 58 0.04 -9.10 0.62
N GLU A 59 0.33 -10.20 1.31
CA GLU A 59 1.34 -11.16 0.85
C GLU A 59 0.93 -11.73 -0.53
N GLY A 60 1.84 -11.62 -1.50
CA GLY A 60 1.59 -12.03 -2.89
C GLY A 60 0.77 -11.05 -3.73
N GLU A 61 0.41 -9.89 -3.19
CA GLU A 61 -0.32 -8.84 -3.91
C GLU A 61 0.64 -7.86 -4.60
N ASP A 62 0.43 -7.61 -5.89
CA ASP A 62 1.19 -6.59 -6.62
C ASP A 62 0.87 -5.18 -6.09
N ILE A 63 1.88 -4.31 -6.07
CA ILE A 63 1.77 -2.92 -5.59
C ILE A 63 0.68 -2.14 -6.34
N CYS A 64 0.56 -2.35 -7.65
CA CYS A 64 -0.47 -1.72 -8.48
C CYS A 64 -1.89 -2.19 -8.10
N THR A 65 -2.06 -3.49 -7.87
CA THR A 65 -3.32 -4.10 -7.45
C THR A 65 -3.73 -3.59 -6.07
N ALA A 66 -2.79 -3.55 -5.12
CA ALA A 66 -3.03 -2.98 -3.80
C ALA A 66 -3.47 -1.52 -3.88
N ALA A 67 -2.81 -0.69 -4.70
CA ALA A 67 -3.18 0.72 -4.86
C ALA A 67 -4.60 0.91 -5.41
N ILE A 68 -5.00 0.13 -6.42
CA ILE A 68 -6.36 0.18 -6.98
C ILE A 68 -7.40 -0.30 -5.96
N ARG A 69 -7.11 -1.40 -5.26
CA ARG A 69 -8.00 -1.96 -4.23
C ARG A 69 -8.25 -0.95 -3.10
N GLU A 70 -7.20 -0.37 -2.55
CA GLU A 70 -7.30 0.55 -1.40
C GLU A 70 -8.08 1.82 -1.75
N VAL A 71 -7.89 2.38 -2.95
CA VAL A 71 -8.71 3.51 -3.43
C VAL A 71 -10.19 3.13 -3.48
N LYS A 72 -10.49 1.96 -4.04
CA LYS A 72 -11.87 1.47 -4.14
C LYS A 72 -12.49 1.20 -2.77
N GLU A 73 -11.74 0.61 -1.84
CA GLU A 73 -12.22 0.31 -0.49
C GLU A 73 -12.48 1.57 0.34
N GLU A 74 -11.59 2.57 0.28
CA GLU A 74 -11.73 3.80 1.07
C GLU A 74 -12.74 4.79 0.47
N THR A 75 -12.83 4.88 -0.86
CA THR A 75 -13.58 5.95 -1.53
C THR A 75 -14.67 5.47 -2.48
N GLY A 76 -14.70 4.18 -2.83
CA GLY A 76 -15.64 3.62 -3.82
C GLY A 76 -15.36 4.01 -5.27
N ILE A 77 -14.19 4.60 -5.56
CA ILE A 77 -13.82 5.06 -6.90
C ILE A 77 -13.01 3.97 -7.61
N GLU A 78 -13.34 3.69 -8.86
CA GLU A 78 -12.49 2.88 -9.74
C GLU A 78 -11.35 3.75 -10.27
N ALA A 79 -10.12 3.29 -10.09
CA ALA A 79 -8.90 3.96 -10.55
C ALA A 79 -8.06 3.02 -11.41
N GLU A 80 -7.24 3.60 -12.28
CA GLU A 80 -6.26 2.88 -13.08
C GLU A 80 -4.85 3.20 -12.58
N PHE A 81 -4.01 2.17 -12.45
CA PHE A 81 -2.62 2.36 -12.10
C PHE A 81 -1.85 2.91 -13.30
N VAL A 82 -1.06 3.97 -13.08
CA VAL A 82 -0.21 4.57 -14.11
C VAL A 82 1.25 4.24 -13.87
N GLU A 83 1.80 4.72 -12.74
CA GLU A 83 3.23 4.56 -12.44
C GLU A 83 3.52 4.73 -10.94
N VAL A 84 4.74 4.31 -10.54
CA VAL A 84 5.28 4.61 -9.21
C VAL A 84 6.05 5.91 -9.28
N LEU A 85 5.65 6.90 -8.48
CA LEU A 85 6.33 8.20 -8.40
C LEU A 85 7.55 8.18 -7.46
N ALA A 86 7.45 7.47 -6.33
CA ALA A 86 8.51 7.37 -5.33
C ALA A 86 8.30 6.17 -4.38
N PHE A 87 9.37 5.71 -3.73
CA PHE A 87 9.36 4.74 -2.63
C PHE A 87 10.44 5.11 -1.60
N ARG A 88 10.30 4.64 -0.35
CA ARG A 88 11.25 4.89 0.74
C ARG A 88 11.24 3.76 1.76
#